data_AF-A0A200QP46-F1
#
_entry.id   AF-A0A200QP46-F1
#
_cell.length_a   1.000
_cell.length_b   1.000
_cell.length_c   1.000
_cell.angle_alpha   90.00
_cell.angle_beta   90.00
_cell.angle_gamma   90.00
#
_symmetry.space_group_name_H-M   'P 1'
#
loop_
_entity.id
_entity.type
_entity.pdbx_description
1 polymer ?
#
loop_
_entity_poly.entity_id
_entity_poly.type
_entity_poly.pdbx_seq_one_letter_code
_entity_poly.pdbx_strand_id
1 'polypeptide(L)'
;MEGAEEELERRSRFLSSLIQKKKSIEQHEQNERFNIRVRAADMPLPLQNLAFRCARDSLDSMPNKKLDSKRLALALKKLSKDRWVLQSS
;
A
#
# COMPACT_ATOMS: atom_id res chain seq x y z
N MET A 1 -14.91 -39.29 -0.66
CA MET A 1 -13.76 -38.36 -0.70
C MET A 1 -14.16 -37.09 -1.44
N GLU A 2 -14.88 -37.23 -2.56
CA GLU A 2 -15.37 -36.16 -3.45
C GLU A 2 -16.17 -35.02 -2.78
N GLY A 3 -17.14 -35.32 -1.89
CA GLY A 3 -17.95 -34.26 -1.24
C GLY A 3 -17.18 -33.34 -0.29
N ALA A 4 -16.05 -33.79 0.27
CA ALA A 4 -15.21 -32.94 1.10
C ALA A 4 -14.38 -31.96 0.25
N GLU A 5 -13.99 -32.37 -0.96
CA GLU A 5 -13.23 -31.56 -1.91
C GLU A 5 -14.11 -30.45 -2.51
N GLU A 6 -15.36 -30.77 -2.86
CA GLU A 6 -16.33 -29.78 -3.35
C GLU A 6 -16.67 -28.71 -2.29
N GLU A 7 -16.83 -29.11 -1.03
CA GLU A 7 -17.08 -28.18 0.07
C GLU A 7 -15.85 -27.28 0.32
N LEU A 8 -14.63 -27.84 0.25
CA LEU A 8 -13.40 -27.06 0.33
C LEU A 8 -13.29 -26.05 -0.83
N GLU A 9 -13.64 -26.45 -2.04
CA GLU A 9 -13.60 -25.56 -3.19
C GLU A 9 -14.60 -24.40 -3.04
N ARG A 10 -15.83 -24.68 -2.57
CA ARG A 10 -16.82 -23.63 -2.26
C ARG A 10 -16.30 -22.66 -1.21
N ARG A 11 -15.70 -23.16 -0.14
CA ARG A 11 -15.12 -22.33 0.93
C ARG A 11 -13.96 -21.48 0.43
N SER A 12 -13.08 -22.05 -0.41
CA SER A 12 -11.95 -21.35 -1.01
C SER A 12 -12.41 -20.19 -1.89
N ARG A 13 -13.42 -20.42 -2.74
CA ARG A 13 -14.01 -19.38 -3.60
C ARG A 13 -14.69 -18.28 -2.78
N PHE A 14 -15.43 -18.66 -1.74
CA PHE A 14 -16.08 -17.69 -0.84
C PHE A 14 -15.05 -16.82 -0.12
N LEU A 15 -14.02 -17.42 0.48
CA LEU A 15 -12.93 -16.68 1.12
C LEU A 15 -12.20 -15.75 0.15
N SER A 16 -11.86 -16.25 -1.04
CA SER A 16 -11.20 -15.44 -2.07
C SER A 16 -12.04 -14.22 -2.47
N SER A 17 -13.36 -14.40 -2.61
CA SER A 17 -14.30 -13.31 -2.89
C SER A 17 -14.36 -12.28 -1.76
N LEU A 18 -14.38 -12.72 -0.49
CA LEU A 18 -14.34 -11.82 0.66
C LEU A 18 -13.04 -11.00 0.71
N ILE A 19 -11.91 -11.66 0.47
CA ILE A 19 -10.59 -11.01 0.44
C ILE A 19 -10.54 -9.98 -0.70
N GLN A 20 -10.99 -10.34 -1.90
CA GLN A 20 -11.03 -9.43 -3.04
C GLN A 20 -11.90 -8.21 -2.74
N LYS A 21 -13.11 -8.41 -2.19
CA LYS A 21 -14.03 -7.33 -1.83
C LYS A 21 -13.40 -6.38 -0.79
N LYS A 22 -12.79 -6.92 0.26
CA LYS A 22 -12.11 -6.12 1.29
C LYS A 22 -10.95 -5.32 0.68
N LYS A 23 -10.12 -5.94 -0.16
CA LYS A 23 -8.98 -5.29 -0.81
C LYS A 23 -9.42 -4.15 -1.74
N SER A 24 -10.53 -4.32 -2.46
CA SER A 24 -11.12 -3.26 -3.31
C SER A 24 -11.60 -2.07 -2.49
N ILE A 25 -12.27 -2.30 -1.37
CA ILE A 25 -12.74 -1.23 -0.46
C ILE A 25 -11.54 -0.48 0.12
N GLU A 26 -10.56 -1.20 0.65
CA GLU A 26 -9.36 -0.60 1.25
C GLU A 26 -8.59 0.23 0.22
N GLN A 27 -8.43 -0.25 -1.03
CA GLN A 27 -7.80 0.51 -2.11
C GLN A 27 -8.59 1.77 -2.48
N HIS A 28 -9.92 1.69 -2.52
CA HIS A 28 -10.77 2.84 -2.83
C HIS A 28 -10.63 3.94 -1.76
N GLU A 29 -10.68 3.57 -0.47
CA GLU A 29 -10.49 4.52 0.64
C GLU A 29 -9.11 5.18 0.63
N GLN A 30 -8.05 4.44 0.26
CA GLN A 30 -6.71 5.02 0.12
C GLN A 30 -6.62 6.00 -1.05
N ASN A 31 -7.19 5.65 -2.21
CA ASN A 31 -7.21 6.52 -3.38
C ASN A 31 -7.94 7.84 -3.07
N GLU A 32 -9.06 7.79 -2.33
CA GLU A 32 -9.80 8.98 -1.91
C GLU A 32 -9.00 9.83 -0.91
N ARG A 33 -8.32 9.22 0.07
CA ARG A 33 -7.56 9.96 1.10
C ARG A 33 -6.29 10.62 0.59
N PHE A 34 -5.57 9.95 -0.29
CA PHE A 34 -4.25 10.40 -0.74
C PHE A 34 -4.24 10.90 -2.19
N ASN A 35 -5.33 10.71 -2.94
CA ASN A 35 -5.43 11.02 -4.35
C ASN A 35 -4.36 10.29 -5.20
N ILE A 36 -3.99 9.07 -4.77
CA ILE A 36 -2.91 8.25 -5.34
C ILE A 36 -3.50 7.00 -5.98
N ARG A 37 -3.09 6.73 -7.23
CA ARG A 37 -3.44 5.50 -7.96
C ARG A 37 -2.25 4.55 -8.03
N VAL A 38 -2.35 3.43 -7.30
CA VAL A 38 -1.32 2.38 -7.27
C VAL A 38 -1.37 1.54 -8.55
N ARG A 39 -0.22 1.38 -9.23
CA ARG A 39 -0.09 0.53 -10.43
C ARG A 39 0.27 -0.91 -10.08
N ALA A 40 1.20 -1.07 -9.14
CA ALA A 40 1.67 -2.34 -8.62
C ALA A 40 2.29 -2.08 -7.24
N ALA A 41 2.12 -3.01 -6.32
CA ALA A 41 2.77 -2.96 -5.01
C ALA A 41 2.90 -4.38 -4.45
N ASP A 42 4.11 -4.73 -4.06
CA ASP A 42 4.40 -5.94 -3.27
C ASP A 42 4.34 -5.65 -1.75
N MET A 43 4.24 -4.37 -1.37
CA MET A 43 4.17 -3.91 0.01
C MET A 43 2.76 -4.09 0.58
N PRO A 44 2.59 -4.52 1.85
CA PRO A 44 1.26 -4.64 2.45
C PRO A 44 0.60 -3.27 2.63
N LEU A 45 -0.75 -3.23 2.64
CA LEU A 45 -1.53 -1.98 2.71
C LEU A 45 -1.13 -1.02 3.85
N PRO A 46 -0.86 -1.48 5.09
CA PRO A 46 -0.38 -0.59 6.15
C PRO A 46 0.92 0.12 5.80
N LEU A 47 1.84 -0.57 5.12
CA LEU A 47 3.12 -0.01 4.69
C LEU A 47 2.95 0.95 3.50
N GLN A 48 2.03 0.65 2.59
CA GLN A 48 1.65 1.59 1.52
C GLN A 48 1.12 2.90 2.10
N ASN A 49 0.23 2.84 3.10
CA ASN A 49 -0.33 4.02 3.76
C ASN A 49 0.75 4.88 4.42
N LEU A 50 1.70 4.24 5.10
CA LEU A 50 2.86 4.93 5.68
C LEU A 50 3.72 5.57 4.59
N ALA A 51 3.98 4.87 3.48
CA ALA A 51 4.73 5.43 2.36
C ALA A 51 4.03 6.66 1.75
N PHE A 52 2.71 6.60 1.56
CA PHE A 52 1.92 7.73 1.04
C PHE A 52 1.94 8.93 2.00
N ARG A 53 1.76 8.68 3.31
CA ARG A 53 1.87 9.74 4.33
C ARG A 53 3.24 10.38 4.29
N CYS A 54 4.31 9.59 4.35
CA CYS A 54 5.68 10.11 4.29
C CYS A 54 5.95 10.95 3.03
N ALA A 55 5.42 10.54 1.87
CA ALA A 55 5.55 11.31 0.65
C ALA A 55 4.83 12.66 0.75
N ARG A 56 3.62 12.67 1.34
CA ARG A 56 2.84 13.89 1.57
C ARG A 56 3.52 14.82 2.56
N ASP A 57 3.98 14.32 3.71
CA ASP A 57 4.76 15.09 4.69
C ASP A 57 6.02 15.70 4.06
N SER A 58 6.72 14.94 3.22
CA SER A 58 7.89 15.44 2.50
C SER A 58 7.56 16.54 1.49
N LEU A 59 6.38 16.50 0.88
CA LEU A 59 5.88 17.55 -0.02
C LEU A 59 5.43 18.80 0.76
N ASP A 60 4.76 18.62 1.89
CA ASP A 60 4.26 19.71 2.74
C ASP A 60 5.41 20.51 3.38
N SER A 61 6.48 19.82 3.80
CA SER A 61 7.67 20.43 4.36
C SER A 61 8.50 21.24 3.34
N MET A 62 8.18 21.22 2.05
CA MET A 62 8.93 21.99 1.06
C MET A 62 8.50 23.47 1.06
N PRO A 63 9.45 24.41 1.25
CA PRO A 63 9.14 25.84 1.45
C PRO A 63 8.66 26.54 0.17
N ASN A 64 8.87 25.94 -1.00
CA ASN A 64 8.42 26.49 -2.27
C ASN A 64 7.44 25.48 -2.86
N LYS A 65 6.20 25.89 -3.20
CA LYS A 65 5.17 25.03 -3.81
C LYS A 65 5.59 24.44 -5.18
N LYS A 66 6.81 24.72 -5.64
CA LYS A 66 7.45 24.09 -6.78
C LYS A 66 8.12 22.78 -6.34
N LEU A 67 7.61 21.68 -6.87
CA LEU A 67 8.09 20.33 -6.59
C LEU A 67 9.52 20.14 -7.08
N ASP A 68 10.47 19.93 -6.15
CA ASP A 68 11.85 19.58 -6.50
C ASP A 68 11.99 18.05 -6.52
N SER A 69 11.89 17.47 -7.72
CA SER A 69 11.87 16.02 -7.91
C SER A 69 13.13 15.33 -7.38
N LYS A 70 14.29 15.99 -7.43
CA LYS A 70 15.58 15.42 -6.97
C LYS A 70 15.62 15.33 -5.45
N ARG A 71 15.25 16.42 -4.76
CA ARG A 71 15.16 16.46 -3.30
C ARG A 71 14.11 15.51 -2.78
N LEU A 72 12.94 15.45 -3.42
CA LEU A 72 11.88 14.50 -3.08
C LEU A 72 12.37 13.06 -3.22
N ALA A 73 13.00 12.71 -4.36
CA ALA A 73 13.53 11.37 -4.57
C ALA A 73 14.61 10.99 -3.54
N LEU A 74 15.50 11.92 -3.18
CA LEU A 74 16.52 11.70 -2.15
C LEU A 74 15.89 11.47 -0.76
N ALA A 75 14.89 12.27 -0.38
CA ALA A 75 14.18 12.13 0.89
C ALA A 75 13.45 10.79 0.97
N LEU A 76 12.69 10.43 -0.08
CA LEU A 76 11.99 9.15 -0.16
C LEU A 76 12.94 7.95 -0.12
N LYS A 77 14.08 8.03 -0.81
CA LYS A 77 15.10 6.96 -0.82
C LYS A 77 15.68 6.70 0.57
N LYS A 78 15.98 7.75 1.34
CA LYS A 78 16.48 7.62 2.71
C LYS A 78 15.45 6.92 3.59
N LEU A 79 14.21 7.41 3.57
CA LEU A 79 13.10 6.85 4.34
C LEU A 79 12.85 5.36 4.05
N SER A 80 12.98 4.92 2.80
CA SER A 80 12.90 3.50 2.45
C SER A 80 14.08 2.72 3.02
N LYS A 81 15.31 3.25 2.96
CA LYS A 81 16.48 2.52 3.43
C LYS A 81 16.50 2.32 4.95
N ASP A 82 16.14 3.36 5.70
CA ASP A 82 16.19 3.33 7.17
C ASP A 82 15.08 2.45 7.78
N ARG A 83 13.91 2.39 7.14
CA ARG A 83 12.72 1.73 7.69
C ARG A 83 12.64 0.23 7.39
N TRP A 84 13.20 -0.23 6.27
CA TRP A 84 13.32 -1.66 5.97
C TRP A 84 14.32 -2.36 6.90
N VAL A 85 15.36 -1.66 7.34
CA VAL A 85 16.36 -2.18 8.29
C VAL A 85 15.73 -2.45 9.66
N LEU A 86 14.82 -1.57 10.11
CA LEU A 86 14.14 -1.70 11.40
C LEU A 86 13.06 -2.78 11.45
N GLN A 87 12.48 -3.16 10.30
CA GLN A 87 11.46 -4.23 10.24
C GLN A 87 12.04 -5.63 10.00
N SER A 88 13.34 -5.73 9.71
CA SER A 88 14.05 -6.99 9.45
C SER A 88 14.94 -7.44 10.62
N SER A 89 14.88 -6.75 11.77
CA SER A 89 15.60 -7.09 13.01
C SER A 89 14.66 -7.63 14.08
#